data_AF-A0AAE0AWV1-F1
#
_entry.id   AF-A0AAE0AWV1-F1
#
_cell.length_a   1.000
_cell.length_b   1.000
_cell.length_c   1.000
_cell.angle_alpha   90.00
_cell.angle_beta   90.00
_cell.angle_gamma   90.00
#
_symmetry.space_group_name_H-M   'P 1'
#
loop_
_entity.id
_entity.type
_entity.pdbx_description
1 polymer ?
#
loop_
_entity_poly.entity_id
_entity_poly.type
_entity_poly.pdbx_seq_one_letter_code
_entity_poly.pdbx_strand_id
1 'polypeptide(L)' 'MQERKLNPRVFFDLNISGHPAGRLVIELFANSTPITVENFQAFCIDEKGISRNGKPLH' A
#
# COMPACT_ATOMS: atom_id res chain seq x y z
N MET A 1 18.70 10.03 20.16
CA MET A 1 17.34 9.52 20.40
C MET A 1 16.78 9.11 19.06
N GLN A 2 16.46 7.83 18.85
CA GLN A 2 15.94 7.37 17.57
C GLN A 2 14.45 7.68 17.53
N GLU A 3 14.07 8.62 16.67
CA GLU A 3 12.67 9.04 16.48
C GLU A 3 11.85 7.80 16.09
N ARG A 4 10.84 7.42 16.90
CA ARG A 4 9.96 6.30 16.58
C ARG A 4 9.07 6.72 15.41
N LYS A 5 9.57 6.52 14.19
CA LYS A 5 8.80 6.72 12.97
C LYS A 5 7.60 5.76 13.01
N LEU A 6 6.39 6.31 13.04
CA LEU A 6 5.16 5.52 13.02
C LEU A 6 5.10 4.73 11.70
N ASN A 7 4.65 3.48 11.79
CA ASN A 7 4.45 2.66 10.61
C ASN A 7 3.35 3.27 9.72
N PRO A 8 3.58 3.40 8.41
CA PRO A 8 2.55 3.88 7.50
C PRO A 8 1.38 2.90 7.42
N ARG A 9 0.20 3.44 7.13
CA ARG A 9 -1.04 2.67 6.92
C ARG A 9 -1.60 2.97 5.54
N VAL A 10 -2.13 1.96 4.89
CA VAL A 10 -2.91 2.05 3.64
C VAL A 10 -4.27 1.39 3.84
N PHE A 11 -5.19 1.58 2.91
CA PHE A 11 -6.50 0.95 3.00
C PHE A 11 -7.05 0.56 1.64
N PHE A 12 -7.96 -0.42 1.65
CA PHE A 12 -8.79 -0.79 0.51
C PHE A 12 -10.25 -0.68 0.92
N ASP A 13 -11.06 -0.06 0.06
CA ASP A 13 -12.52 -0.14 0.15
C ASP A 13 -12.97 -1.39 -0.61
N LEU A 14 -13.56 -2.34 0.11
CA LEU A 14 -13.91 -3.66 -0.41
C LEU A 14 -15.38 -3.72 -0.78
N ASN A 15 -15.66 -4.34 -1.93
CA ASN A 15 -17.00 -4.74 -2.35
C ASN A 15 -17.07 -6.26 -2.49
N ILE A 16 -18.11 -6.89 -1.94
CA ILE A 16 -18.40 -8.32 -2.09
C ILE A 16 -19.70 -8.45 -2.85
N SER A 17 -19.65 -9.09 -4.02
CA SER A 17 -20.82 -9.23 -4.92
C SER A 17 -21.47 -7.88 -5.28
N GLY A 18 -20.65 -6.83 -5.45
CA GLY A 18 -21.13 -5.48 -5.75
C GLY A 18 -21.66 -4.69 -4.56
N HIS A 19 -21.67 -5.27 -3.35
CA HIS A 19 -22.10 -4.59 -2.13
C HIS A 19 -20.91 -4.14 -1.29
N PRO A 20 -20.93 -2.91 -0.73
CA PRO A 20 -19.89 -2.44 0.19
C PRO A 20 -19.72 -3.37 1.38
N ALA A 21 -18.52 -3.94 1.52
CA ALA A 21 -18.12 -4.79 2.64
C ALA A 21 -17.33 -4.03 3.72
N GLY A 22 -16.99 -2.77 3.44
CA GLY A 22 -16.28 -1.87 4.35
C GLY A 22 -14.83 -1.65 3.95
N ARG A 23 -14.04 -1.11 4.88
CA ARG A 23 -12.65 -0.71 4.65
C ARG A 23 -11.68 -1.63 5.38
N LEU A 24 -10.76 -2.22 4.63
CA LEU A 24 -9.60 -2.93 5.19
C LEU A 24 -8.45 -1.95 5.38
N VAL A 25 -7.99 -1.77 6.61
CA VAL A 25 -6.83 -0.93 6.93
C VAL A 25 -5.63 -1.83 7.22
N ILE A 26 -4.50 -1.56 6.56
CA ILE A 26 -3.27 -2.36 6.65
C ILE A 26 -2.15 -1.47 7.18
N GLU A 27 -1.52 -1.88 8.29
CA GLU A 27 -0.30 -1.25 8.80
C GLU A 27 0.94 -1.93 8.21
N LEU A 28 1.89 -1.14 7.74
CA LEU A 28 3.08 -1.60 7.04
C LEU A 28 4.32 -1.45 7.93
N PHE A 29 5.04 -2.54 8.18
CA PHE A 29 6.20 -2.55 9.06
C PHE A 29 7.46 -1.97 8.39
N ALA A 30 7.52 -0.65 8.26
CA ALA A 30 8.60 0.06 7.58
C ALA A 30 9.99 -0.22 8.17
N ASN A 31 10.06 -0.50 9.48
CA ASN A 31 11.31 -0.83 10.17
C ASN A 31 11.84 -2.21 9.80
N SER A 32 10.96 -3.14 9.39
CA SER A 32 11.36 -4.50 9.02
C SER A 32 11.55 -4.66 7.52
N THR A 33 10.72 -3.99 6.70
CA THR A 33 10.66 -4.22 5.24
C THR A 33 10.53 -2.91 4.46
N PRO A 34 11.52 -1.99 4.56
CA PRO A 34 11.38 -0.62 4.05
C PRO A 34 11.08 -0.54 2.54
N ILE A 35 11.74 -1.37 1.72
CA ILE A 35 11.53 -1.41 0.26
C ILE A 35 10.14 -1.92 -0.10
N THR A 36 9.66 -2.95 0.61
CA THR A 36 8.31 -3.49 0.41
C THR A 36 7.26 -2.46 0.77
N VAL A 37 7.45 -1.73 1.87
CA VAL A 37 6.54 -0.67 2.30
C VAL A 37 6.44 0.42 1.23
N GLU A 38 7.58 0.91 0.72
CA GLU A 38 7.58 1.95 -0.32
C GLU A 38 6.85 1.49 -1.59
N ASN A 39 7.14 0.27 -2.06
CA ASN A 39 6.48 -0.28 -3.24
C ASN A 39 4.97 -0.46 -3.05
N PHE A 40 4.54 -0.94 -1.87
CA PHE A 40 3.12 -1.18 -1.60
C PHE A 40 2.34 0.14 -1.44
N GLN A 41 2.94 1.15 -0.80
CA GLN A 41 2.35 2.48 -0.73
C GLN A 41 2.18 3.09 -2.13
N ALA A 42 3.24 3.05 -2.93
CA ALA A 42 3.22 3.58 -4.30
C ALA A 42 2.20 2.88 -5.21
N PHE A 43 1.98 1.57 -4.99
CA PHE A 43 0.92 0.83 -5.66
C PHE A 43 -0.48 1.29 -5.22
N CYS A 44 -0.72 1.49 -3.91
CA CYS A 44 -2.03 1.90 -3.41
C CYS A 44 -2.47 3.29 -3.88
N ILE A 45 -1.52 4.18 -4.21
CA ILE A 45 -1.77 5.54 -4.70
C ILE A 45 -1.70 5.64 -6.23
N ASP A 46 -1.44 4.53 -6.91
CA ASP A 46 -1.27 4.44 -8.37
C ASP A 46 -0.17 5.37 -8.95
N GLU A 47 0.76 5.85 -8.13
CA GLU A 47 1.82 6.77 -8.57
C GLU A 47 2.91 6.07 -9.41
N LYS A 48 3.03 4.74 -9.31
CA LYS A 48 4.02 3.95 -10.05
C LYS A 48 3.41 3.14 -11.19
N GLY A 49 2.24 3.53 -11.73
CA GLY A 49 1.38 2.81 -12.70
C GLY A 49 2.04 2.14 -13.92
N ILE A 50 3.35 2.27 -14.14
CA ILE A 50 4.13 1.55 -15.15
C ILE A 50 5.32 0.87 -14.46
N SER A 51 5.39 -0.46 -14.58
CA SER A 51 6.53 -1.24 -14.12
C SER A 51 7.82 -0.84 -14.86
N ARG A 52 8.98 -1.14 -14.28
CA ARG A 52 10.30 -0.95 -14.93
C ARG A 52 10.41 -1.62 -16.32
N ASN A 53 9.55 -2.60 -16.60
CA ASN A 53 9.47 -3.31 -17.87
C ASN A 53 8.42 -2.73 -18.84
N GLY A 54 7.90 -1.52 -18.57
CA GLY A 54 6.94 -0.83 -19.42
C GLY A 54 5.51 -1.38 -19.38
N LYS A 55 5.24 -2.42 -18.57
CA LYS A 55 3.90 -2.97 -18.41
C LYS A 55 3.11 -2.20 -17.36
N PRO A 56 1.81 -1.91 -17.59
CA PRO A 56 0.95 -1.37 -16.56
C PRO A 56 0.97 -2.27 -15.33
N LEU A 57 1.11 -1.68 -14.15
CA LEU A 57 0.85 -2.40 -12.90
C LEU A 57 -0.69 -2.48 -12.76
N HIS A 58 -1.27 -3.57 -13.28
CA HIS A 58 -2.70 -3.88 -13.23
C HIS A 58 -2.96 -5.15 -12.43
#